data_AF-A0A348P118-F1
#
_entry.id   AF-A0A348P118-F1
#
_cell.length_a   1.000
_cell.length_b   1.000
_cell.length_c   1.000
_cell.angle_alpha   90.00
_cell.angle_beta   90.00
_cell.angle_gamma   90.00
#
_symmetry.space_group_name_H-M   'P 1'
#
loop_
_entity.id
_entity.type
_entity.pdbx_description
1 polymer ?
#
loop_
_entity_poly.entity_id
_entity_poly.type
_entity_poly.pdbx_seq_one_letter_code
_entity_poly.pdbx_strand_id
1 'polypeptide(L)'
;MNGDEDGALWEYTFGDAAKSERAYGIDRTKDGGYVITGHTTGTNKNTWLFKLNAELILQWSKDLGDTAYDDYGVKVVQTTDGGLVVGGNVITGSGVCAKVFKLNKKGEQ
;
A
#
# COMPACT_ATOMS: atom_id res chain seq x y z
N MET A 1 -1.22 -12.30 37.03
CA MET A 1 -0.58 -11.59 35.91
C MET A 1 0.41 -12.58 35.30
N ASN A 2 0.09 -13.14 34.14
CA ASN A 2 0.99 -13.95 33.29
C ASN A 2 0.37 -13.87 31.89
N GLY A 3 1.10 -13.35 30.91
CA GLY A 3 0.58 -13.23 29.55
C GLY A 3 1.55 -12.64 28.54
N ASP A 4 2.85 -12.63 28.84
CA ASP A 4 3.88 -12.41 27.82
C ASP A 4 4.27 -13.80 27.29
N GLU A 5 3.42 -14.37 26.43
CA GLU A 5 3.81 -15.48 25.54
C GLU A 5 4.19 -14.88 24.19
N ASP A 6 5.50 -14.94 23.95
CA ASP A 6 6.30 -14.41 22.86
C ASP A 6 5.99 -15.13 21.53
N GLY A 7 4.83 -14.83 20.95
CA GLY A 7 4.38 -15.28 19.64
C GLY A 7 3.69 -14.14 18.88
N ALA A 8 3.66 -14.20 17.54
CA ALA A 8 2.96 -13.19 16.75
C ALA A 8 1.51 -13.05 17.26
N LEU A 9 1.16 -11.87 17.78
CA LEU A 9 -0.16 -11.61 18.38
C LEU A 9 -1.30 -11.71 17.37
N TRP A 10 -1.00 -11.74 16.07
CA TRP A 10 -1.90 -12.01 14.94
C TRP A 10 -1.09 -12.04 13.63
N GLU A 11 -1.64 -12.69 12.60
CA GLU A 11 -1.14 -12.63 11.21
C GLU A 11 -2.33 -12.54 10.25
N TYR A 12 -2.23 -11.65 9.26
CA TYR A 12 -3.22 -11.54 8.18
C TYR A 12 -2.50 -11.50 6.84
N THR A 13 -2.97 -12.33 5.90
CA THR A 13 -2.51 -12.29 4.51
C THR A 13 -3.55 -11.53 3.67
N PHE A 14 -3.08 -10.53 2.92
CA PHE A 14 -3.90 -9.76 1.99
C PHE A 14 -3.34 -9.92 0.59
N GLY A 15 -4.24 -10.09 -0.37
CA GLY A 15 -3.88 -10.28 -1.78
C GLY A 15 -4.55 -11.51 -2.39
N ASP A 16 -4.21 -11.77 -3.63
CA ASP A 16 -4.60 -12.96 -4.40
C ASP A 16 -3.45 -13.96 -4.39
N ALA A 17 -3.69 -15.15 -3.85
CA ALA A 17 -2.69 -16.21 -3.73
C ALA A 17 -2.16 -16.71 -5.10
N ALA A 18 -2.87 -16.45 -6.20
CA ALA A 18 -2.42 -16.77 -7.55
C ALA A 18 -1.46 -15.69 -8.14
N LYS A 19 -1.21 -14.61 -7.41
CA LYS A 19 -0.45 -13.43 -7.86
C LYS A 19 0.81 -13.23 -7.02
N SER A 20 1.82 -12.57 -7.59
CA SER A 20 3.07 -12.18 -6.90
C SER A 20 3.02 -10.74 -6.38
N GLU A 21 2.00 -10.45 -5.58
CA GLU A 21 1.80 -9.14 -4.97
C GLU A 21 2.81 -8.96 -3.84
N ARG A 22 3.30 -7.74 -3.67
CA ARG A 22 4.28 -7.42 -2.62
C ARG A 22 3.87 -6.18 -1.89
N ALA A 23 4.11 -6.15 -0.58
CA ALA A 23 4.01 -4.97 0.27
C ALA A 23 5.41 -4.48 0.63
N TYR A 24 5.60 -3.15 0.63
CA TYR A 24 6.90 -2.51 0.91
C TYR A 24 6.82 -1.42 1.98
N GLY A 25 5.71 -0.69 2.04
CA GLY A 25 5.51 0.40 2.99
C GLY A 25 4.23 0.21 3.77
N ILE A 26 4.26 0.54 5.07
CA ILE A 26 3.11 0.59 5.94
C ILE A 26 3.19 1.85 6.80
N ASP A 27 2.06 2.50 7.04
CA ASP A 27 1.95 3.63 7.98
C ASP A 27 0.64 3.53 8.78
N ARG A 28 0.66 4.08 10.00
CA ARG A 28 -0.54 4.21 10.83
C ARG A 28 -1.38 5.37 10.33
N THR A 29 -2.69 5.19 10.38
CA THR A 29 -3.63 6.26 10.06
C THR A 29 -4.23 6.87 11.33
N LYS A 30 -4.63 8.14 11.26
CA LYS A 30 -5.19 8.95 12.35
C LYS A 30 -6.47 8.38 12.96
N ASP A 31 -7.19 7.55 12.21
CA ASP A 31 -8.36 6.80 12.65
C ASP A 31 -8.00 5.47 13.35
N GLY A 32 -6.71 5.25 13.66
CA GLY A 32 -6.22 4.06 14.35
C GLY A 32 -5.96 2.86 13.43
N GLY A 33 -6.27 2.98 12.14
CA GLY A 33 -6.01 1.94 11.14
C GLY A 33 -4.59 1.98 10.57
N TYR A 34 -4.44 1.32 9.42
CA TYR A 34 -3.17 1.21 8.69
C TYR A 34 -3.39 1.43 7.20
N VAL A 35 -2.38 1.99 6.54
CA VAL A 35 -2.29 2.03 5.08
C VAL A 35 -1.02 1.32 4.65
N ILE A 36 -1.12 0.49 3.61
CA ILE A 36 -0.04 -0.33 3.11
C ILE A 36 0.11 -0.06 1.61
N THR A 37 1.35 0.03 1.14
CA THR A 37 1.68 0.19 -0.28
C THR A 37 2.67 -0.86 -0.77
N GLY A 38 2.63 -1.12 -2.07
CA GLY A 38 3.48 -2.07 -2.74
C GLY A 38 3.17 -2.12 -4.23
N HIS A 39 3.12 -3.31 -4.80
CA HIS A 39 2.65 -3.50 -6.17
C HIS A 39 1.80 -4.76 -6.33
N THR A 40 0.87 -4.70 -7.28
CA THR A 40 0.13 -5.87 -7.76
C THR A 40 0.81 -6.50 -8.98
N THR A 41 0.35 -7.68 -9.38
CA THR A 41 0.79 -8.30 -10.63
C THR A 41 -0.25 -8.18 -11.72
N GLY A 42 0.23 -8.07 -12.96
CA GLY A 42 -0.56 -8.08 -14.18
C GLY A 42 0.38 -8.04 -15.38
N THR A 43 -0.15 -7.72 -16.56
CA THR A 43 0.67 -7.41 -17.75
C THR A 43 1.69 -6.33 -17.43
N ASN A 44 1.26 -5.31 -16.66
CA ASN A 44 2.13 -4.38 -15.96
C ASN A 44 1.82 -4.42 -14.46
N LYS A 45 2.82 -4.07 -13.64
CA LYS A 45 2.65 -3.88 -12.21
C LYS A 45 2.08 -2.50 -11.93
N ASN A 46 1.09 -2.42 -11.04
CA ASN A 46 0.57 -1.15 -10.57
C ASN A 46 0.95 -0.94 -9.12
N THR A 47 1.05 0.32 -8.68
CA THR A 47 1.19 0.60 -7.25
C THR A 47 -0.06 0.12 -6.54
N TRP A 48 0.12 -0.85 -5.66
CA TRP A 48 -0.95 -1.34 -4.82
C TRP A 48 -1.03 -0.46 -3.57
N LEU A 49 -2.23 -0.03 -3.22
CA LEU A 49 -2.50 0.71 -1.99
C LEU A 49 -3.76 0.17 -1.34
N PHE A 50 -3.69 -0.22 -0.07
CA PHE A 50 -4.87 -0.67 0.66
C PHE A 50 -4.88 -0.14 2.09
N LYS A 51 -6.08 0.00 2.65
CA LYS A 51 -6.31 0.51 4.00
C LYS A 51 -7.05 -0.50 4.84
N LEU A 52 -6.58 -0.67 6.07
CA LEU A 52 -7.20 -1.44 7.13
C LEU A 52 -7.74 -0.48 8.20
N ASN A 53 -8.82 -0.86 8.88
CA ASN A 53 -9.25 -0.17 10.11
C ASN A 53 -8.42 -0.63 11.32
N ALA A 54 -8.77 -0.15 12.52
CA ALA A 54 -8.05 -0.48 13.76
C ALA A 54 -8.14 -1.98 14.11
N GLU A 55 -9.20 -2.65 13.68
CA GLU A 55 -9.43 -4.09 13.83
C GLU A 55 -8.83 -4.93 12.68
N LEU A 56 -7.98 -4.32 11.84
CA LEU A 56 -7.29 -4.96 10.70
C LEU A 56 -8.23 -5.48 9.60
N ILE A 57 -9.43 -4.93 9.51
CA ILE A 57 -10.41 -5.22 8.46
C ILE A 57 -10.16 -4.30 7.25
N LEU A 58 -10.05 -4.91 6.07
CA LEU A 58 -9.90 -4.19 4.80
C LEU A 58 -11.06 -3.22 4.56
N GLN A 59 -10.73 -1.93 4.46
CA GLN A 59 -11.68 -0.85 4.16
C GLN A 59 -11.76 -0.60 2.65
N TRP A 60 -10.60 -0.56 1.99
CA TRP A 60 -10.50 -0.42 0.54
C TRP A 60 -9.13 -0.87 0.04
N SER A 61 -9.08 -1.19 -1.25
CA SER A 61 -7.88 -1.53 -2.02
C SER A 61 -7.92 -0.80 -3.36
N LYS A 62 -6.76 -0.34 -3.86
CA LYS A 62 -6.61 0.42 -5.09
C LYS A 62 -5.37 -0.06 -5.85
N ASP A 63 -5.54 -0.24 -7.16
CA ASP A 63 -4.47 -0.41 -8.13
C ASP A 63 -4.23 0.92 -8.84
N LEU A 64 -3.07 1.53 -8.59
CA LEU A 64 -2.72 2.86 -9.04
C LEU A 64 -1.53 2.78 -9.99
N GLY A 65 -1.80 2.92 -11.28
CA GLY A 65 -0.81 2.88 -12.34
C GLY A 65 -1.46 3.01 -13.70
N ASP A 66 -0.67 2.97 -14.75
CA ASP A 66 -1.19 2.94 -16.12
C ASP A 66 -0.96 1.57 -16.81
N THR A 67 -1.51 1.41 -18.00
CA THR A 67 -1.35 0.18 -18.79
C THR A 67 -0.10 0.20 -19.69
N ALA A 68 0.78 1.18 -19.55
CA ALA A 68 2.00 1.34 -20.33
C ALA A 68 3.28 1.00 -19.54
N TYR A 69 3.29 1.15 -18.20
CA TYR A 69 4.49 1.01 -17.38
C TYR A 69 4.27 0.24 -16.08
N ASP A 70 5.37 -0.27 -15.52
CA ASP A 70 5.38 -0.91 -14.20
C ASP A 70 5.56 0.15 -13.10
N ASP A 71 4.55 0.33 -12.26
CA ASP A 71 4.54 1.21 -11.09
C ASP A 71 4.71 0.44 -9.77
N TYR A 72 5.52 0.98 -8.87
CA TYR A 72 5.81 0.42 -7.55
C TYR A 72 5.65 1.47 -6.46
N GLY A 73 4.79 1.22 -5.47
CA GLY A 73 4.74 2.01 -4.25
C GLY A 73 5.75 1.47 -3.23
N VAL A 74 6.61 2.32 -2.67
CA VAL A 74 7.68 1.91 -1.75
C VAL A 74 7.46 2.46 -0.34
N LYS A 75 6.96 3.69 -0.23
CA LYS A 75 6.62 4.35 1.03
C LYS A 75 5.27 5.04 0.92
N VAL A 76 4.53 5.03 2.02
CA VAL A 76 3.27 5.76 2.17
C VAL A 76 3.32 6.52 3.49
N VAL A 77 2.77 7.73 3.50
CA VAL A 77 2.59 8.53 4.71
C VAL A 77 1.21 9.19 4.72
N GLN A 78 0.54 9.23 5.87
CA GLN A 78 -0.67 10.02 6.01
C GLN A 78 -0.36 11.50 6.24
N THR A 79 -0.98 12.38 5.45
CA THR A 79 -0.79 13.83 5.57
C THR A 79 -1.69 14.43 6.66
N THR A 80 -1.34 15.65 7.10
CA THR A 80 -2.06 16.35 8.17
C THR A 80 -3.52 16.68 7.80
N ASP A 81 -3.81 16.87 6.52
CA ASP A 81 -5.17 17.05 5.98
C ASP A 81 -5.96 15.73 5.82
N GLY A 82 -5.38 14.60 6.20
CA GLY A 82 -6.02 13.27 6.13
C GLY A 82 -5.88 12.58 4.78
N GLY A 83 -5.17 13.18 3.81
CA GLY A 83 -4.74 12.51 2.59
C GLY A 83 -3.57 11.54 2.79
N LEU A 84 -3.06 11.01 1.70
CA LEU A 84 -1.96 10.04 1.66
C LEU A 84 -0.93 10.50 0.63
N VAL A 85 0.36 10.43 0.94
CA VAL A 85 1.44 10.59 -0.05
C VAL A 85 2.13 9.25 -0.22
N VAL A 86 2.28 8.82 -1.47
CA VAL A 86 2.97 7.59 -1.84
C VAL A 86 4.17 7.94 -2.70
N GLY A 87 5.33 7.39 -2.33
CA GLY A 87 6.57 7.50 -3.08
C GLY A 87 7.05 6.13 -3.54
N GLY A 88 7.65 6.08 -4.71
CA GLY A 88 8.19 4.86 -5.28
C GLY A 88 8.77 5.07 -6.67
N ASN A 89 8.62 4.09 -7.55
CA ASN A 89 9.27 4.07 -8.86
C ASN A 89 8.29 3.75 -9.98
N VAL A 90 8.58 4.27 -11.16
CA VAL A 90 8.01 3.79 -12.43
C VAL A 90 9.14 3.24 -13.29
N ILE A 91 8.95 2.04 -13.82
CA ILE A 91 9.87 1.41 -14.77
C ILE A 91 9.27 1.58 -16.17
N THR A 92 9.96 2.36 -16.99
CA THR A 92 9.61 2.59 -18.39
C THR A 92 10.51 1.75 -19.31
N GLY A 93 10.23 1.76 -20.61
CA GLY A 93 11.11 1.12 -21.60
C GLY A 93 12.52 1.73 -21.66
N SER A 94 12.75 2.91 -21.09
CA SER A 94 14.02 3.64 -21.13
C SER A 94 14.77 3.71 -19.80
N GLY A 95 14.16 3.28 -18.69
CA GLY A 95 14.82 3.28 -17.38
C GLY A 95 13.87 3.26 -16.19
N VAL A 96 14.41 3.59 -15.02
CA VAL A 96 13.67 3.67 -13.76
C VAL A 96 13.64 5.12 -13.30
N CYS A 97 12.44 5.65 -13.06
CA CYS A 97 12.23 7.02 -12.58
C CYS A 97 11.55 7.00 -11.21
N ALA A 98 11.87 7.99 -10.37
CA ALA A 98 11.14 8.21 -9.13
C ALA A 98 9.73 8.76 -9.42
N LYS A 99 8.73 8.29 -8.67
CA LYS A 99 7.34 8.74 -8.76
C LYS A 99 6.79 9.05 -7.37
N VAL A 100 6.12 10.18 -7.24
CA VAL A 100 5.40 10.58 -6.02
C VAL A 100 4.01 11.03 -6.42
N PHE A 101 2.99 10.56 -5.71
CA PHE A 101 1.62 11.02 -5.89
C PHE A 101 0.92 11.16 -4.55
N LYS A 102 -0.11 12.00 -4.51
CA LYS A 102 -0.96 12.22 -3.34
C LYS A 102 -2.36 11.69 -3.63
N LEU A 103 -3.02 11.17 -2.61
CA LEU A 103 -4.44 10.91 -2.61
C LEU A 103 -5.11 11.81 -1.57
N ASN A 104 -6.32 12.26 -1.85
CA ASN A 104 -7.16 12.96 -0.88
C ASN A 104 -7.67 11.98 0.20
N LYS A 105 -8.42 12.50 1.19
CA LYS A 105 -8.97 11.69 2.30
C LYS A 105 -9.93 10.57 1.88
N LYS A 106 -10.49 10.62 0.67
CA LYS A 106 -11.33 9.58 0.07
C LYS A 106 -10.51 8.55 -0.73
N GLY A 107 -9.21 8.76 -0.85
CA GLY A 107 -8.32 7.93 -1.66
C GLY A 107 -8.46 8.18 -3.15
N GLU A 108 -8.79 9.39 -3.58
CA GLU A 108 -8.77 9.81 -5.00
C GLU A 108 -7.48 10.59 -5.26
N GLN A 109 -6.84 10.40 -6.42
CA GLN A 109 -5.64 11.17 -6.82
C GLN A 109 -5.96 12.66 -7.02
#